data_AF-A0A0F3KYB9-F1
#
_entry.id   AF-A0A0F3KYB9-F1
#
_cell.length_a   1.000
_cell.length_b   1.000
_cell.length_c   1.000
_cell.angle_alpha   90.00
_cell.angle_beta   90.00
_cell.angle_gamma   90.00
#
_symmetry.space_group_name_H-M   'P 1'
#
loop_
_entity.id
_entity.type
_entity.pdbx_description
1 polymer ?
#
loop_
_entity_poly.entity_id
_entity_poly.type
_entity_poly.pdbx_seq_one_letter_code
_entity_poly.pdbx_strand_id
1 'polypeptide(L)'
;MAMVHWVQMGERQYAILEGTTRAFARVSPQGDRWVVRWRYGPKAGQGMALKGVSLMQRMIMRWAEHNEASLRKRIPAASKPYEPPTAQERYFYDAVWPGYVPAHRRPRRMNRENH
;
A
#
# COMPACT_ATOMS: atom_id res chain seq x y z
N MET A 1 16.54 -1.06 -5.55
CA MET A 1 16.13 -2.33 -4.92
C MET A 1 14.71 -2.15 -4.44
N ALA A 2 13.79 -3.03 -4.82
CA ALA A 2 12.41 -2.99 -4.36
C ALA A 2 12.36 -3.26 -2.85
N MET A 3 12.10 -2.22 -2.06
CA MET A 3 11.88 -2.37 -0.63
C MET A 3 10.44 -2.82 -0.41
N VAL A 4 10.24 -3.98 0.21
CA VAL A 4 8.91 -4.51 0.52
C VAL A 4 8.67 -4.37 2.02
N HIS A 5 7.63 -3.62 2.38
CA HIS A 5 7.16 -3.54 3.76
C HIS A 5 6.13 -4.63 4.02
N TRP A 6 6.29 -5.30 5.16
CA TRP A 6 5.34 -6.28 5.66
C TRP A 6 4.48 -5.63 6.73
N VAL A 7 3.17 -5.54 6.45
CA VAL A 7 2.19 -5.08 7.43
C VAL A 7 1.43 -6.29 7.95
N GLN A 8 1.49 -6.52 9.25
CA GLN A 8 0.73 -7.57 9.92
C GLN A 8 -0.60 -7.02 10.41
N MET A 9 -1.70 -7.68 10.06
CA MET A 9 -3.04 -7.41 10.59
C MET A 9 -3.68 -8.72 11.04
N GLY A 10 -3.68 -8.95 12.35
CA GLY A 10 -4.02 -10.25 12.93
C GLY A 10 -3.04 -11.33 12.44
N GLU A 11 -3.57 -12.44 11.92
CA GLU A 11 -2.77 -13.53 11.35
C GLU A 11 -2.38 -13.30 9.87
N ARG A 12 -2.89 -12.22 9.26
CA ARG A 12 -2.63 -11.92 7.85
C ARG A 12 -1.44 -10.99 7.71
N GLN A 13 -0.61 -11.24 6.72
CA GLN A 13 0.52 -10.38 6.38
C GLN A 13 0.34 -9.81 4.99
N TYR A 14 0.63 -8.54 4.82
CA TYR A 14 0.44 -7.80 3.59
C TYR A 14 1.79 -7.29 3.10
N ALA A 15 2.15 -7.64 1.86
CA ALA A 15 3.34 -7.15 1.21
C ALA A 15 3.02 -5.87 0.44
N ILE A 16 3.65 -4.77 0.83
CA ILE A 16 3.48 -3.45 0.22
C ILE A 16 4.81 -3.04 -0.39
N LEU A 17 4.79 -2.60 -1.65
CA LEU A 17 5.97 -2.02 -2.27
C LEU A 17 6.17 -0.60 -1.72
N GLU A 18 7.38 -0.27 -1.28
CA GLU A 18 7.71 1.07 -0.80
C GLU A 18 7.33 2.15 -1.83
N GLY A 19 6.81 3.27 -1.31
CA GLY A 19 6.34 4.38 -2.13
C GLY A 19 5.02 4.12 -2.84
N THR A 20 4.31 3.02 -2.53
CA THR A 20 2.99 2.70 -3.09
C THR A 20 1.90 2.66 -2.01
N THR A 21 0.65 2.86 -2.44
CA THR A 21 -0.51 2.95 -1.53
C THR A 21 -1.16 1.62 -1.16
N ARG A 22 -0.84 0.52 -1.85
CA ARG A 22 -1.60 -0.73 -1.73
C ARG A 22 -0.68 -1.94 -1.68
N ALA A 23 -1.09 -2.93 -0.88
CA ALA A 23 -0.48 -4.24 -0.88
C ALA A 23 -0.65 -4.93 -2.23
N PHE A 24 0.43 -5.56 -2.71
CA PHE A 24 0.45 -6.32 -3.96
C PHE A 24 0.26 -7.82 -3.74
N ALA A 25 0.57 -8.31 -2.54
CA ALA A 25 0.31 -9.68 -2.11
C ALA A 25 -0.19 -9.69 -0.66
N ARG A 26 -0.97 -10.72 -0.34
CA ARG A 26 -1.42 -11.03 1.02
C ARG A 26 -1.09 -12.48 1.33
N VAL A 27 -0.53 -12.74 2.50
CA VAL A 27 -0.28 -14.06 3.06
C VAL A 27 -1.26 -14.28 4.20
N SER A 28 -1.93 -15.42 4.22
CA SER A 28 -2.86 -15.81 5.29
C SER A 28 -2.69 -17.28 5.66
N PRO A 29 -2.85 -17.67 6.93
CA PRO A 29 -2.87 -19.07 7.30
C PRO A 29 -4.11 -19.77 6.73
N GLN A 30 -3.96 -21.06 6.45
CA GLN A 30 -5.01 -22.00 6.08
C GLN A 30 -4.66 -23.36 6.69
N GLY A 31 -5.17 -23.63 7.90
CA GLY A 31 -4.73 -24.75 8.73
C GLY A 31 -3.24 -24.65 9.03
N ASP A 32 -2.49 -25.73 8.83
CA ASP A 32 -1.04 -25.78 9.07
C ASP A 32 -0.18 -25.19 7.92
N ARG A 33 -0.81 -24.52 6.96
CA ARG A 33 -0.14 -23.97 5.77
C ARG A 33 -0.40 -22.48 5.65
N TRP A 34 0.47 -21.81 4.90
CA TRP A 34 0.34 -20.40 4.54
C TRP A 34 0.02 -20.27 3.08
N VAL A 35 -0.90 -19.36 2.74
CA VAL A 35 -1.38 -19.15 1.39
C VAL A 35 -1.17 -17.72 0.94
N VAL A 36 -0.60 -17.56 -0.25
CA VAL A 36 -0.46 -16.25 -0.90
C VAL A 36 -1.66 -15.96 -1.81
N ARG A 37 -2.21 -14.76 -1.69
CA ARG A 37 -3.15 -14.16 -2.65
C ARG A 37 -2.51 -12.95 -3.29
N TRP A 38 -2.39 -12.99 -4.60
CA TRP A 38 -1.83 -11.91 -5.40
C TRP A 38 -2.92 -10.94 -5.84
N ARG A 39 -2.65 -9.65 -5.67
CA ARG A 39 -3.46 -8.58 -6.25
C ARG A 39 -2.90 -8.15 -7.61
N TYR A 40 -1.58 -7.98 -7.68
CA TYR A 40 -0.87 -7.52 -8.89
C TYR A 40 0.22 -8.49 -9.37
N GLY A 41 0.27 -9.70 -8.79
CA GLY A 41 1.26 -10.73 -9.10
C GLY A 41 0.75 -11.91 -9.94
N PRO A 42 1.53 -13.00 -10.01
CA PRO A 42 1.29 -14.11 -10.91
C PRO A 42 0.04 -14.89 -10.50
N LYS A 43 -0.89 -15.07 -11.44
CA LYS A 43 -2.13 -15.84 -11.20
C LYS A 43 -1.86 -17.33 -11.00
N ALA A 44 -0.82 -17.87 -11.64
CA ALA A 44 -0.40 -19.26 -11.46
C ALA A 44 0.04 -19.59 -10.02
N GLY A 45 0.51 -18.58 -9.27
CA GLY A 45 0.89 -18.73 -7.86
C GLY A 45 -0.24 -18.37 -6.87
N GLN A 46 -1.46 -18.13 -7.35
CA GLN A 46 -2.60 -17.78 -6.50
C GLN A 46 -3.02 -19.01 -5.68
N GLY A 47 -3.15 -18.86 -4.36
CA GLY A 47 -3.64 -19.95 -3.53
C GLY A 47 -2.58 -21.00 -3.19
N MET A 48 -1.33 -20.82 -3.60
CA MET A 48 -0.24 -21.75 -3.30
C MET A 48 -0.06 -21.86 -1.78
N ALA A 49 -0.17 -23.09 -1.26
CA ALA A 49 -0.06 -23.38 0.16
C ALA A 49 1.34 -23.92 0.49
N LEU A 50 2.12 -23.18 1.29
CA LEU A 50 3.46 -23.59 1.71
C LEU A 50 3.54 -23.79 3.22
N LYS A 51 4.44 -24.68 3.66
CA LYS A 51 4.84 -24.80 5.06
C LYS A 51 5.86 -23.70 5.38
N GLY A 52 5.49 -22.77 6.25
CA GLY A 52 6.36 -21.70 6.72
C GLY A 52 6.19 -20.37 5.98
N VAL A 53 5.95 -19.31 6.77
CA VAL A 53 5.76 -17.94 6.27
C VAL A 53 7.05 -17.33 5.71
N SER A 54 8.21 -17.67 6.26
CA SER A 54 9.51 -17.10 5.86
C SER A 54 9.90 -17.46 4.42
N LEU A 55 9.65 -18.70 3.97
CA LEU A 55 9.86 -19.10 2.58
C LEU A 55 8.95 -18.30 1.65
N MET A 56 7.68 -18.16 2.03
CA MET A 56 6.69 -17.41 1.24
C MET A 56 7.07 -15.92 1.13
N GLN A 57 7.51 -15.31 2.23
CA GLN A 57 8.02 -13.93 2.23
C GLN A 57 9.21 -13.75 1.27
N ARG A 58 10.20 -14.66 1.31
CA ARG A 58 11.35 -14.62 0.40
C ARG A 58 10.93 -14.74 -1.07
N MET A 59 10.00 -15.64 -1.38
CA MET A 59 9.47 -15.77 -2.75
C MET A 59 8.77 -14.50 -3.21
N ILE A 60 7.95 -13.90 -2.33
CA ILE A 60 7.23 -12.67 -2.63
C ILE A 60 8.20 -11.51 -2.86
N MET A 61 9.23 -11.38 -2.01
CA MET A 61 10.29 -10.38 -2.16
C MET A 61 11.05 -10.56 -3.49
N ARG A 62 11.55 -11.77 -3.78
CA ARG A 62 12.25 -12.05 -5.04
C ARG A 62 11.41 -11.74 -6.27
N TRP A 63 10.14 -12.11 -6.24
CA TRP A 63 9.22 -11.78 -7.32
C TRP A 63 9.03 -10.26 -7.46
N ALA A 64 8.88 -9.54 -6.34
CA ALA A 64 8.71 -8.09 -6.34
C ALA A 64 9.96 -7.35 -6.85
N GLU A 65 11.15 -7.80 -6.47
CA GLU A 65 12.43 -7.30 -6.98
C GLU A 65 12.49 -7.38 -8.51
N HIS A 66 12.13 -8.53 -9.08
CA HIS A 66 12.16 -8.73 -10.54
C HIS A 66 11.06 -7.93 -11.27
N ASN A 67 9.95 -7.60 -10.59
CA ASN A 67 8.77 -6.98 -11.19
C ASN A 67 8.54 -5.54 -10.71
N GLU A 68 9.52 -4.89 -10.09
CA GLU A 68 9.40 -3.57 -9.45
C GLU A 68 8.79 -2.52 -10.39
N ALA A 69 9.31 -2.42 -11.61
CA ALA A 69 8.84 -1.45 -12.60
C ALA A 69 7.38 -1.69 -13.01
N SER A 70 6.97 -2.95 -13.14
CA SER A 70 5.58 -3.33 -13.45
C SER A 70 4.65 -3.01 -12.29
N LEU A 71 5.09 -3.28 -11.06
CA LEU A 71 4.33 -2.97 -9.84
C LEU A 71 4.12 -1.47 -9.68
N ARG A 72 5.15 -0.64 -9.87
CA ARG A 72 5.04 0.82 -9.78
C ARG A 72 4.08 1.42 -10.82
N LYS A 73 3.99 0.83 -12.01
CA LYS A 73 3.00 1.25 -13.02
C LYS A 73 1.56 0.89 -12.62
N ARG A 74 1.37 -0.24 -11.93
CA ARG A 74 0.05 -0.79 -11.58
C ARG A 74 -0.50 -0.29 -10.25
N ILE A 75 0.37 0.05 -9.31
CA ILE A 75 0.00 0.47 -7.97
C ILE A 75 0.17 1.97 -7.88
N PRO A 76 -0.88 2.73 -7.51
CA PRO A 76 -0.75 4.16 -7.32
C PRO A 76 0.33 4.48 -6.30
N ALA A 77 1.21 5.42 -6.65
CA ALA A 77 2.21 5.96 -5.74
C ALA A 77 1.53 6.54 -4.49
N ALA A 78 2.18 6.39 -3.35
CA ALA A 78 1.79 7.10 -2.14
C ALA A 78 1.85 8.59 -2.44
N SER A 79 0.69 9.26 -2.50
CA SER A 79 0.66 10.72 -2.58
C SER A 79 1.41 11.25 -1.36
N LYS A 80 2.31 12.21 -1.57
CA LYS A 80 3.04 12.86 -0.47
C LYS A 80 2.06 13.28 0.64
N PRO A 81 2.42 13.11 1.92
CA PRO A 81 1.68 13.76 2.99
C PRO A 81 1.59 15.26 2.70
N TYR A 82 0.43 15.84 3.02
CA TYR A 82 0.12 17.24 2.77
C TYR A 82 1.22 18.14 3.35
N GLU A 83 1.92 18.90 2.50
CA GLU A 83 2.77 20.00 2.96
C GLU A 83 1.88 21.12 3.48
N PRO A 84 2.22 21.76 4.62
CA PRO A 84 1.42 22.85 5.16
C PRO A 84 1.27 23.98 4.11
N PRO A 85 0.12 24.68 4.07
CA PRO A 85 -0.10 25.71 3.07
C PRO A 85 0.95 26.81 3.21
N THR A 86 1.44 27.29 2.07
CA THR A 86 2.42 28.38 2.05
C THR A 86 1.79 29.66 2.63
N ALA A 87 2.62 30.64 3.03
CA ALA A 87 2.13 31.89 3.61
C ALA A 87 1.17 32.65 2.68
N GLN A 88 1.43 32.63 1.36
CA GLN A 88 0.56 33.25 0.36
C GLN A 88 -0.79 32.54 0.23
N GLU A 89 -0.80 31.21 0.33
CA GLU A 89 -2.03 30.42 0.27
C GLU A 89 -2.88 30.58 1.53
N ARG A 90 -2.23 30.62 2.70
CA ARG A 90 -2.89 30.97 3.98
C ARG A 90 -3.56 32.32 3.90
N TYR A 91 -2.85 33.35 3.42
CA TYR A 91 -3.44 34.68 3.24
C TYR A 91 -4.68 34.63 2.34
N PHE A 92 -4.62 33.92 1.22
CA PHE A 92 -5.78 33.80 0.32
C PHE A 92 -6.97 33.05 0.98
N TYR A 93 -6.72 31.96 1.71
CA TYR A 93 -7.78 31.22 2.39
C TYR A 93 -8.36 31.98 3.58
N ASP A 94 -7.53 32.69 4.34
CA ASP A 94 -7.99 33.43 5.52
C ASP A 94 -8.66 34.76 5.14
N ALA A 95 -8.20 35.43 4.09
CA ALA A 95 -8.70 36.75 3.71
C ALA A 95 -9.88 36.73 2.74
N VAL A 96 -9.94 35.76 1.81
CA VAL A 96 -10.96 35.72 0.75
C VAL A 96 -12.09 34.75 1.10
N TRP A 97 -11.77 33.64 1.78
CA TRP A 97 -12.77 32.61 2.08
C TRP A 97 -12.45 31.83 3.36
N PRO A 98 -12.70 32.41 4.54
CA PRO A 98 -12.35 31.80 5.82
C PRO A 98 -12.85 30.36 5.92
N GLY A 99 -11.93 29.40 6.10
CA GLY A 99 -12.23 27.98 6.19
C GLY A 99 -12.34 27.21 4.86
N TYR A 100 -12.09 27.83 3.70
CA TYR A 100 -12.08 27.14 2.41
C TYR A 100 -10.83 26.28 2.24
N VAL A 101 -11.03 24.97 2.11
CA VAL A 101 -10.00 24.00 1.68
C VAL A 101 -10.34 23.53 0.26
N PRO A 102 -9.53 23.89 -0.76
CA PRO A 102 -9.73 23.46 -2.15
C PRO A 102 -9.86 21.95 -2.29
N ALA A 103 -10.66 21.48 -3.26
CA ALA A 103 -10.93 20.05 -3.44
C ALA A 103 -9.67 19.19 -3.64
N HIS A 104 -8.62 19.72 -4.29
CA HIS A 104 -7.32 19.06 -4.44
C HIS A 104 -6.51 18.99 -3.13
N ARG A 105 -6.88 19.79 -2.12
CA ARG A 105 -6.30 19.80 -0.76
C ARG A 105 -7.14 19.04 0.26
N ARG A 106 -8.38 18.70 -0.08
CA ARG A 106 -9.21 17.90 0.81
C ARG A 106 -8.57 16.51 0.90
N PRO A 107 -8.31 15.98 2.11
CA PRO A 107 -7.85 14.61 2.25
C PRO A 107 -8.87 13.72 1.53
N ARG A 108 -8.40 12.97 0.54
CA ARG A 108 -9.23 11.99 -0.16
C ARG A 108 -9.58 10.94 0.90
N ARG A 109 -10.73 11.11 1.57
CA ARG A 109 -11.17 10.36 2.76
C ARG A 109 -10.52 8.98 2.76
N MET A 110 -9.45 8.85 3.54
CA MET A 110 -8.92 7.54 3.91
C MET A 110 -10.08 6.88 4.62
N ASN A 111 -10.56 5.77 4.07
CA ASN A 111 -11.76 5.08 4.54
C ASN A 111 -11.78 5.03 6.07
N ARG A 112 -12.86 5.60 6.63
CA ARG A 112 -13.57 5.18 7.84
C ARG A 112 -12.88 4.02 8.57
N GLU A 113 -11.92 4.35 9.44
CA GLU A 113 -11.61 3.54 10.60
C GLU A 113 -12.42 4.13 11.77
N ASN A 114 -12.92 3.24 12.63
CA ASN A 114 -13.76 3.45 13.82
C ASN A 114 -15.27 3.33 13.57
N HIS A 115 -15.75 2.10 13.48
CA HIS A 115 -16.68 1.52 14.47
C HIS A 115 -16.62 -0.01 14.43
#